data_AF-A0AAN6E859-F1
#
_entry.id   AF-A0AAN6E859-F1
#
_cell.length_a   1.000
_cell.length_b   1.000
_cell.length_c   1.000
_cell.angle_alpha   90.00
_cell.angle_beta   90.00
_cell.angle_gamma   90.00
#
_symmetry.space_group_name_H-M   'P 1'
#
loop_
_entity.id
_entity.type
_entity.pdbx_description
1 polymer ?
#
loop_
_entity_poly.entity_id
_entity_poly.type
_entity_poly.pdbx_seq_one_letter_code
_entity_poly.pdbx_strand_id
1 'polypeptide(L)'
;MGTITRRAVESTWMTASNAKKNRVGSELKSMVRCPRGYRFVGADVDSEELWISALIGDSQFRMHGATAFGWMTLQGTKSAGTDLHSNTAGILGIGRGSAKVFNYGRIYGAGVRYATSLLLQFNPDMSESQAREKAERLYASTKGMSMRNKRAFGRPFWHGGTESYMFNQLEYFATTDDPRTPALGCGITDALKKNVAGDGFMTSRVNWVVQSSGVDYLHMLLVSVWYLARRYHIDMRFVISVHDEIRYMVPEHDAQRAALALQISNLWVRAMFSSRLGIEDLPQSVAFFSAVDVDHVLRKEVDMPCVTPTNPDPIAPGECFTISDTLRMTNGGKLDHVGDLVESDFTLSNNHRPFDPQLLSATPTAIKSAVSDGNPDY
;
A
#
# COMPACT_ATOMS: atom_id res chain seq x y z
N MET A 1 -8.04 -13.49 -14.81
CA MET A 1 -6.72 -13.80 -14.22
C MET A 1 -6.03 -12.48 -13.93
N GLY A 2 -5.66 -12.22 -12.67
CA GLY A 2 -4.94 -11.01 -12.27
C GLY A 2 -3.45 -11.06 -12.65
N THR A 3 -2.69 -10.03 -12.28
CA THR A 3 -1.23 -10.02 -12.46
C THR A 3 -0.56 -11.08 -11.57
N ILE A 4 0.72 -11.38 -11.82
CA ILE A 4 1.56 -12.19 -10.90
C ILE A 4 1.53 -11.61 -9.47
N THR A 5 1.38 -10.29 -9.37
CA THR A 5 1.29 -9.56 -8.10
C THR A 5 -0.11 -9.53 -7.49
N ARG A 6 -1.06 -10.29 -8.06
CA ARG A 6 -2.47 -10.40 -7.65
C ARG A 6 -3.27 -9.10 -7.78
N ARG A 7 -2.70 -8.07 -8.40
CA ARG A 7 -3.41 -6.81 -8.64
C ARG A 7 -4.54 -7.02 -9.63
N ALA A 8 -5.59 -6.22 -9.45
CA ALA A 8 -6.70 -6.16 -10.38
C ALA A 8 -6.22 -5.74 -11.77
N VAL A 9 -6.82 -6.36 -12.79
CA VAL A 9 -6.61 -6.03 -14.20
C VAL A 9 -7.98 -5.72 -14.78
N GLU A 10 -8.23 -4.44 -15.03
CA GLU A 10 -9.44 -3.97 -15.69
C GLU A 10 -9.05 -2.75 -16.54
N SER A 11 -9.46 -2.73 -17.80
CA SER A 11 -8.98 -1.76 -18.79
C SER A 11 -9.43 -0.33 -18.51
N THR A 12 -10.61 -0.14 -17.94
CA THR A 12 -11.26 1.17 -17.84
C THR A 12 -10.94 1.87 -16.52
N TRP A 13 -11.34 1.28 -15.39
CA TRP A 13 -11.25 1.85 -14.07
C TRP A 13 -9.83 1.88 -13.52
N MET A 14 -9.00 0.89 -13.85
CA MET A 14 -7.57 0.89 -13.43
C MET A 14 -6.72 1.91 -14.20
N THR A 15 -7.26 2.50 -15.28
CA THR A 15 -6.55 3.49 -16.10
C THR A 15 -7.25 4.85 -16.11
N ALA A 16 -8.42 4.96 -15.49
CA ALA A 16 -9.21 6.17 -15.44
C ALA A 16 -8.42 7.32 -14.80
N SER A 17 -8.20 8.37 -15.57
CA SER A 17 -7.48 9.56 -15.11
C SER A 17 -8.36 10.48 -14.28
N ASN A 18 -7.74 11.43 -13.58
CA ASN A 18 -8.45 12.57 -13.01
C ASN A 18 -8.88 13.55 -14.11
N ALA A 19 -9.90 14.36 -13.80
CA ALA A 19 -10.40 15.40 -14.69
C ALA A 19 -9.30 16.40 -15.06
N LYS A 20 -9.19 16.71 -16.35
CA LYS A 20 -8.25 17.67 -16.92
C LYS A 20 -9.01 18.61 -17.84
N LYS A 21 -8.83 19.92 -17.64
CA LYS A 21 -9.51 20.99 -18.38
C LYS A 21 -9.38 20.87 -19.91
N ASN A 22 -8.31 20.27 -20.40
CA ASN A 22 -7.99 20.15 -21.82
C ASN A 22 -8.15 18.74 -22.40
N ARG A 23 -8.82 17.81 -21.70
CA ARG A 23 -8.94 16.41 -22.13
C ARG A 23 -10.36 15.89 -21.98
N VAL A 24 -10.97 15.55 -23.11
CA VAL A 24 -12.29 14.91 -23.18
C VAL A 24 -12.26 13.55 -22.48
N GLY A 25 -13.31 13.26 -21.69
CA GLY A 25 -13.49 11.97 -21.01
C GLY A 25 -12.58 11.74 -19.82
N SER A 26 -11.75 12.72 -19.45
CA SER A 26 -10.90 12.64 -18.26
C SER A 26 -11.71 12.73 -16.95
N GLU A 27 -12.96 13.17 -17.03
CA GLU A 27 -13.95 13.24 -15.95
C GLU A 27 -14.77 11.96 -15.75
N LEU A 28 -14.45 10.85 -16.43
CA LEU A 28 -15.25 9.63 -16.42
C LEU A 28 -15.64 9.17 -15.00
N LYS A 29 -14.71 9.26 -14.03
CA LYS A 29 -14.99 8.91 -12.63
C LYS A 29 -16.13 9.75 -12.06
N SER A 30 -16.08 11.07 -12.23
CA SER A 30 -17.06 12.00 -11.63
C SER A 30 -18.46 11.94 -12.26
N MET A 31 -18.60 11.24 -13.39
CA MET A 31 -19.91 10.95 -13.98
C MET A 31 -20.63 9.81 -13.25
N VAL A 32 -19.92 9.01 -12.44
CA VAL A 32 -20.53 8.04 -11.54
C VAL A 32 -21.06 8.77 -10.32
N ARG A 33 -22.38 8.77 -10.17
CA ARG A 33 -23.10 9.43 -9.08
C ARG A 33 -23.84 8.43 -8.21
N CYS A 34 -23.87 8.67 -6.91
CA CYS A 34 -24.70 7.89 -6.01
C CYS A 34 -26.19 8.26 -6.19
N PRO A 35 -27.11 7.34 -5.87
CA PRO A 35 -28.54 7.66 -5.78
C PRO A 35 -28.82 8.65 -4.65
N ARG A 36 -29.98 9.31 -4.70
CA ARG A 36 -30.43 10.25 -3.65
C ARG A 36 -30.49 9.54 -2.29
N GLY A 37 -29.98 10.19 -1.24
CA GLY A 37 -29.92 9.64 0.12
C GLY A 37 -28.69 8.76 0.39
N TYR A 38 -27.78 8.64 -0.58
CA TYR A 38 -26.50 7.93 -0.45
C TYR A 38 -25.33 8.86 -0.73
N ARG A 39 -24.14 8.45 -0.28
CA ARG A 39 -22.84 9.07 -0.52
C ARG A 39 -21.83 7.98 -0.87
N PHE A 40 -20.82 8.33 -1.66
CA PHE A 40 -19.58 7.57 -1.68
C PHE A 40 -18.75 7.96 -0.46
N VAL A 41 -18.29 6.96 0.29
CA VAL A 41 -17.39 7.11 1.43
C VAL A 41 -16.16 6.27 1.16
N GLY A 42 -14.97 6.85 1.31
CA GLY A 42 -13.75 6.07 1.15
C GLY A 42 -12.48 6.86 1.36
N ALA A 43 -11.34 6.21 1.17
CA ALA A 43 -10.04 6.83 1.42
C ALA A 43 -8.97 6.27 0.46
N ASP A 44 -7.88 7.03 0.35
CA ASP A 44 -6.65 6.66 -0.33
C ASP A 44 -5.58 6.30 0.72
N VAL A 45 -4.93 5.15 0.60
CA VAL A 45 -3.86 4.75 1.52
C VAL A 45 -2.57 5.50 1.14
N ASP A 46 -2.26 6.55 1.89
CA ASP A 46 -1.07 7.36 1.64
C ASP A 46 0.21 6.52 1.56
N SER A 47 0.85 6.59 0.38
CA SER A 47 2.16 6.00 0.12
C SER A 47 2.27 4.53 0.56
N GLU A 48 1.20 3.74 0.35
CA GLU A 48 1.05 2.36 0.84
C GLU A 48 2.32 1.52 0.64
N GLU A 49 2.72 1.34 -0.63
CA GLU A 49 3.86 0.49 -0.98
C GLU A 49 5.20 1.05 -0.47
N LEU A 50 5.31 2.37 -0.37
CA LEU A 50 6.49 3.03 0.15
C LEU A 50 6.64 2.74 1.65
N TRP A 51 5.55 2.85 2.40
CA TRP A 51 5.53 2.49 3.82
C TRP A 51 5.81 1.01 4.04
N ILE A 52 5.19 0.11 3.26
CA ILE A 52 5.46 -1.34 3.36
C ILE A 52 6.95 -1.61 3.12
N SER A 53 7.54 -0.97 2.12
CA SER A 53 8.95 -1.12 1.79
C SER A 53 9.87 -0.59 2.92
N ALA A 54 9.53 0.56 3.51
CA ALA A 54 10.24 1.13 4.66
C ALA A 54 10.17 0.19 5.86
N LEU A 55 8.96 -0.29 6.19
CA LEU A 55 8.71 -1.24 7.28
C LEU A 55 9.51 -2.54 7.11
N ILE A 56 9.57 -3.08 5.89
CA ILE A 56 10.39 -4.25 5.57
C ILE A 56 11.87 -3.97 5.84
N GLY A 57 12.40 -2.80 5.45
CA GLY A 57 13.77 -2.41 5.75
C GLY A 57 14.03 -2.30 7.26
N ASP A 58 13.14 -1.60 7.96
CA ASP A 58 13.19 -1.32 9.40
C ASP A 58 13.02 -2.58 10.27
N SER A 59 12.34 -3.62 9.77
CA SER A 59 12.12 -4.89 10.48
C SER A 59 13.41 -5.57 10.93
N GLN A 60 14.54 -5.30 10.25
CA GLN A 60 15.87 -5.78 10.65
C GLN A 60 16.30 -5.26 12.03
N PHE A 61 15.76 -4.11 12.45
CA PHE A 61 16.01 -3.49 13.74
C PHE A 61 14.81 -3.56 14.68
N ARG A 62 13.69 -4.14 14.22
CA ARG A 62 12.41 -4.21 14.96
C ARG A 62 11.95 -2.85 15.50
N MET A 63 12.19 -1.78 14.73
CA MET A 63 11.86 -0.42 15.12
C MET A 63 11.54 0.43 13.88
N HIS A 64 10.41 1.14 13.91
CA HIS A 64 10.05 2.09 12.86
C HIS A 64 11.08 3.22 12.72
N GLY A 65 11.41 3.59 11.49
CA GLY A 65 12.33 4.69 11.21
C GLY A 65 13.80 4.41 11.53
N ALA A 66 14.17 3.15 11.80
CA ALA A 66 15.55 2.77 12.11
C ALA A 66 16.50 2.93 10.91
N THR A 67 15.98 2.81 9.69
CA THR A 67 16.74 3.02 8.46
C THR A 67 16.55 4.44 7.92
N ALA A 68 17.50 4.93 7.12
CA ALA A 68 17.36 6.23 6.46
C ALA A 68 16.08 6.30 5.61
N PHE A 69 15.73 5.20 4.91
CA PHE A 69 14.51 5.10 4.13
C PHE A 69 13.24 5.10 5.00
N GLY A 70 13.23 4.35 6.10
CA GLY A 70 12.17 4.39 7.11
C GLY A 70 11.95 5.79 7.67
N TRP A 71 13.03 6.46 8.07
CA TRP A 71 12.98 7.82 8.61
C TRP A 71 12.46 8.83 7.58
N MET A 72 12.97 8.79 6.34
CA MET A 72 12.48 9.65 5.25
C MET A 72 10.99 9.44 4.95
N THR A 73 10.49 8.22 5.12
CA THR A 73 9.08 7.88 4.88
C THR A 73 8.17 8.35 6.02
N LEU A 74 8.62 8.27 7.27
CA LEU A 74 7.80 8.59 8.45
C LEU A 74 7.87 10.06 8.88
N GLN A 75 9.04 10.69 8.73
CA GLN A 75 9.34 12.04 9.26
C GLN A 75 9.88 13.00 8.20
N GLY A 76 10.19 12.51 7.00
CA GLY A 76 10.66 13.36 5.90
C GLY A 76 9.58 14.35 5.48
N THR A 77 9.94 15.62 5.32
CA THR A 77 9.01 16.67 4.89
C THR A 77 9.48 17.33 3.60
N LYS A 78 8.51 17.78 2.79
CA LYS A 78 8.78 18.53 1.57
C LYS A 78 9.42 19.89 1.86
N SER A 79 8.98 20.57 2.91
CA SER A 79 9.48 21.91 3.28
C SER A 79 10.94 21.87 3.72
N ALA A 80 11.36 20.85 4.46
CA ALA A 80 12.75 20.66 4.85
C ALA A 80 13.60 19.99 3.75
N GLY A 81 12.99 19.56 2.65
CA GLY A 81 13.66 18.80 1.59
C GLY A 81 14.13 17.41 2.03
N THR A 82 13.64 16.91 3.16
CA THR A 82 14.06 15.65 3.77
C THR A 82 13.23 14.45 3.34
N ASP A 83 12.10 14.67 2.65
CA ASP A 83 11.32 13.58 2.06
C ASP A 83 12.04 12.90 0.90
N LEU A 84 11.72 11.63 0.66
CA LEU A 84 12.33 10.78 -0.36
C LEU A 84 12.40 11.44 -1.75
N HIS A 85 11.31 12.09 -2.18
CA HIS A 85 11.25 12.71 -3.50
C HIS A 85 12.11 13.96 -3.58
N SER A 86 12.19 14.75 -2.51
CA SER A 86 13.06 15.93 -2.45
C SER A 86 14.54 15.54 -2.42
N ASN A 87 14.91 14.49 -1.70
CA ASN A 87 16.28 13.96 -1.70
C ASN A 87 16.70 13.50 -3.11
N THR A 88 15.82 12.73 -3.78
CA THR A 88 16.06 12.25 -5.15
C THR A 88 16.16 13.41 -6.15
N ALA A 89 15.29 14.42 -6.01
CA ALA A 89 15.33 15.65 -6.79
C ALA A 89 16.66 16.39 -6.62
N GLY A 90 17.16 16.49 -5.39
CA GLY A 90 18.45 17.10 -5.08
C GLY A 90 19.64 16.37 -5.71
N ILE A 91 19.66 15.04 -5.67
CA ILE A 91 20.74 14.22 -6.26
C ILE A 91 20.77 14.37 -7.80
N LEU A 92 19.60 14.33 -8.44
CA LEU A 92 19.48 14.39 -9.89
C LEU A 92 19.51 15.83 -10.46
N GLY A 93 19.24 16.83 -9.63
CA GLY A 93 19.03 18.21 -10.05
C GLY A 93 17.79 18.37 -10.91
N ILE A 94 16.69 17.72 -10.54
CA ILE A 94 15.39 17.78 -11.25
C ILE A 94 14.28 18.25 -10.31
N GLY A 95 13.13 18.63 -10.86
CA GLY A 95 11.96 18.98 -10.05
C GLY A 95 11.40 17.77 -9.27
N ARG A 96 10.84 18.03 -8.07
CA ARG A 96 10.25 16.99 -7.19
C ARG A 96 9.16 16.15 -7.90
N GLY A 97 8.36 16.76 -8.78
CA GLY A 97 7.35 16.05 -9.56
C GLY A 97 7.95 14.96 -10.46
N SER A 98 9.04 15.29 -11.16
CA SER A 98 9.80 14.34 -11.98
C SER A 98 10.51 13.27 -11.13
N ALA A 99 11.04 13.67 -9.97
CA ALA A 99 11.64 12.72 -9.02
C ALA A 99 10.64 11.71 -8.46
N LYS A 100 9.35 12.08 -8.33
CA LYS A 100 8.28 11.14 -7.97
C LYS A 100 8.19 10.01 -8.99
N VAL A 101 8.04 10.34 -10.28
CA VAL A 101 8.00 9.34 -11.38
C VAL A 101 9.24 8.45 -11.35
N PHE A 102 10.40 9.06 -11.11
CA PHE A 102 11.66 8.35 -11.04
C PHE A 102 11.71 7.33 -9.89
N ASN A 103 11.29 7.71 -8.68
CA ASN A 103 11.30 6.82 -7.52
C ASN A 103 10.38 5.61 -7.70
N TYR A 104 9.20 5.79 -8.30
CA TYR A 104 8.32 4.67 -8.60
C TYR A 104 9.01 3.66 -9.54
N GLY A 105 9.64 4.10 -10.62
CA GLY A 105 10.37 3.17 -11.49
C GLY A 105 11.56 2.50 -10.79
N ARG A 106 12.32 3.28 -10.01
CA ARG A 106 13.60 2.87 -9.40
C ARG A 106 13.44 1.86 -8.27
N ILE A 107 12.51 2.08 -7.34
CA ILE A 107 12.28 1.17 -6.20
C ILE A 107 11.85 -0.20 -6.73
N TYR A 108 11.08 -0.23 -7.82
CA TYR A 108 10.64 -1.45 -8.48
C TYR A 108 11.62 -1.98 -9.53
N GLY A 109 12.92 -1.76 -9.30
CA GLY A 109 13.99 -2.49 -9.98
C GLY A 109 14.23 -2.07 -11.43
N ALA A 110 13.83 -0.86 -11.82
CA ALA A 110 14.48 -0.21 -12.94
C ALA A 110 15.99 -0.09 -12.66
N GLY A 111 16.80 -0.22 -13.71
CA GLY A 111 18.26 -0.09 -13.62
C GLY A 111 18.76 1.28 -14.11
N VAL A 112 20.09 1.45 -14.10
CA VAL A 112 20.77 2.66 -14.61
C VAL A 112 20.31 3.02 -16.02
N ARG A 113 20.14 2.04 -16.93
CA ARG A 113 19.72 2.31 -18.32
C ARG A 113 18.36 2.99 -18.41
N TYR A 114 17.36 2.48 -17.69
CA TYR A 114 16.02 3.10 -17.66
C TYR A 114 16.07 4.51 -17.07
N ALA A 115 16.82 4.66 -15.97
CA ALA A 115 17.07 5.94 -15.33
C ALA A 115 17.70 6.97 -16.28
N THR A 116 18.72 6.58 -17.06
CA THR A 116 19.35 7.42 -18.08
C THR A 116 18.33 7.84 -19.14
N SER A 117 17.56 6.89 -19.70
CA SER A 117 16.54 7.20 -20.71
C SER A 117 15.47 8.16 -20.18
N LEU A 118 15.04 7.96 -18.93
CA LEU A 118 14.04 8.81 -18.30
C LEU A 118 14.59 10.23 -18.01
N LEU A 119 15.86 10.37 -17.64
CA LEU A 119 16.51 11.67 -17.47
C LEU A 119 16.57 12.47 -18.78
N LEU A 120 16.92 11.81 -19.88
CA LEU A 120 16.96 12.44 -21.21
C LEU A 120 15.57 12.90 -21.68
N GLN A 121 14.50 12.19 -21.29
CA GLN A 121 13.12 12.63 -21.57
C GLN A 121 12.75 13.90 -20.80
N PHE A 122 13.23 14.06 -19.57
CA PHE A 122 12.96 15.25 -18.75
C PHE A 122 13.88 16.43 -19.08
N ASN A 123 15.07 16.16 -19.61
CA ASN A 123 16.04 17.17 -19.99
C ASN A 123 16.71 16.78 -21.32
N PRO A 124 16.12 17.15 -22.46
CA PRO A 124 16.63 16.82 -23.79
C PRO A 124 18.02 17.41 -24.09
N ASP A 125 18.40 18.49 -23.40
CA ASP A 125 19.70 19.16 -23.59
C ASP A 125 20.84 18.47 -22.82
N MET A 126 20.54 17.48 -21.96
CA MET A 126 21.53 16.71 -21.21
C MET A 126 22.20 15.68 -22.12
N SER A 127 23.54 15.61 -22.08
CA SER A 127 24.26 14.53 -22.79
C SER A 127 23.98 13.16 -22.16
N GLU A 128 24.01 12.10 -22.96
CA GLU A 128 23.83 10.72 -22.47
C GLU A 128 24.85 10.36 -21.38
N SER A 129 26.09 10.82 -21.51
CA SER A 129 27.16 10.63 -20.51
C SER A 129 26.78 11.24 -19.15
N GLN A 130 26.35 12.51 -19.15
CA GLN A 130 25.91 13.19 -17.92
C GLN A 130 24.67 12.53 -17.31
N ALA A 131 23.71 12.12 -18.14
CA ALA A 131 22.51 11.42 -17.68
C ALA A 131 22.86 10.08 -17.02
N ARG A 132 23.82 9.34 -17.59
CA ARG A 132 24.34 8.11 -17.02
C ARG A 132 25.08 8.33 -15.70
N GLU A 133 25.96 9.33 -15.62
CA GLU A 133 26.68 9.65 -14.39
C GLU A 133 25.71 9.98 -13.24
N LYS A 134 24.69 10.81 -13.51
CA LYS A 134 23.65 11.14 -12.54
C LYS A 134 22.84 9.92 -12.10
N ALA A 135 22.50 9.03 -13.05
CA ALA A 135 21.82 7.78 -12.74
C ALA A 135 22.68 6.88 -11.85
N GLU A 136 23.95 6.67 -12.20
CA GLU A 136 24.90 5.87 -11.42
C GLU A 136 25.08 6.44 -10.00
N ARG A 137 25.25 7.76 -9.87
CA ARG A 137 25.32 8.45 -8.57
C ARG A 137 24.08 8.21 -7.73
N LEU A 138 22.89 8.26 -8.34
CA LEU A 138 21.64 8.00 -7.63
C LEU A 138 21.54 6.55 -7.12
N TYR A 139 21.86 5.54 -7.94
CA TYR A 139 21.83 4.16 -7.47
C TYR A 139 22.87 3.91 -6.38
N ALA A 140 24.06 4.53 -6.49
CA ALA A 140 25.09 4.44 -5.47
C ALA A 140 24.65 5.09 -4.14
N SER A 141 23.97 6.24 -4.15
CA SER A 141 23.51 6.89 -2.91
C SER A 141 22.24 6.25 -2.32
N THR A 142 21.40 5.62 -3.14
CA THR A 142 20.13 5.02 -2.70
C THR A 142 20.24 3.53 -2.45
N LYS A 143 20.35 2.71 -3.49
CA LYS A 143 20.49 1.26 -3.39
C LYS A 143 21.81 0.86 -2.72
N GLY A 144 22.87 1.63 -2.96
CA GLY A 144 24.20 1.38 -2.41
C GLY A 144 25.07 0.51 -3.31
N MET A 145 26.16 0.03 -2.74
CA MET A 145 27.09 -0.90 -3.38
C MET A 145 26.72 -2.34 -3.03
N SER A 146 26.91 -3.26 -3.97
CA SER A 146 26.69 -4.69 -3.75
C SER A 146 28.01 -5.42 -3.52
N MET A 147 28.17 -6.00 -2.34
CA MET A 147 29.21 -6.99 -2.08
C MET A 147 28.79 -8.32 -2.71
N ARG A 148 29.40 -8.66 -3.84
CA ARG A 148 29.13 -9.94 -4.55
C ARG A 148 29.76 -11.15 -3.88
N ASN A 149 30.74 -10.93 -2.99
CA ASN A 149 31.40 -12.02 -2.28
C ASN A 149 30.43 -12.61 -1.25
N LYS A 150 29.84 -13.76 -1.61
CA LYS A 150 28.86 -14.48 -0.78
C LYS A 150 29.46 -15.10 0.49
N ARG A 151 30.78 -15.00 0.74
CA ARG A 151 31.42 -15.65 1.91
C ARG A 151 30.88 -15.19 3.25
N ALA A 152 30.54 -13.90 3.39
CA ALA A 152 30.09 -13.36 4.68
C ALA A 152 28.59 -13.63 4.96
N PHE A 153 27.75 -13.58 3.94
CA PHE A 153 26.28 -13.58 4.12
C PHE A 153 25.53 -14.64 3.29
N GLY A 154 26.23 -15.48 2.52
CA GLY A 154 25.63 -16.49 1.64
C GLY A 154 24.95 -15.93 0.38
N ARG A 155 24.87 -14.61 0.24
CA ARG A 155 24.16 -13.88 -0.82
C ARG A 155 24.81 -12.52 -1.10
N PRO A 156 24.53 -11.88 -2.24
CA PRO A 156 24.87 -10.47 -2.44
C PRO A 156 24.31 -9.61 -1.31
N PHE A 157 25.09 -8.63 -0.85
CA PHE A 157 24.70 -7.75 0.24
C PHE A 157 24.88 -6.30 -0.16
N TRP A 158 23.80 -5.52 -0.05
CA TRP A 158 23.77 -4.09 -0.34
C TRP A 158 24.18 -3.29 0.89
N HIS A 159 25.01 -2.26 0.71
CA HIS A 159 25.45 -1.37 1.78
C HIS A 159 25.77 0.03 1.27
N GLY A 160 25.80 1.00 2.19
CA GLY A 160 26.25 2.37 1.92
C GLY A 160 25.23 3.26 1.20
N GLY A 161 24.05 2.74 0.86
CA GLY A 161 22.94 3.52 0.33
C GLY A 161 21.81 3.68 1.34
N THR A 162 20.97 4.70 1.16
CA THR A 162 19.81 4.98 2.03
C THR A 162 18.78 3.85 2.10
N GLU A 163 18.71 3.00 1.07
CA GLU A 163 17.72 1.93 0.90
C GLU A 163 18.35 0.53 0.90
N SER A 164 19.67 0.42 1.17
CA SER A 164 20.38 -0.86 1.14
C SER A 164 19.70 -1.91 2.03
N TYR A 165 19.25 -1.52 3.23
CA TYR A 165 18.53 -2.38 4.17
C TYR A 165 17.21 -2.93 3.58
N MET A 166 16.41 -2.07 2.94
CA MET A 166 15.18 -2.49 2.25
C MET A 166 15.51 -3.51 1.15
N PHE A 167 16.47 -3.22 0.27
CA PHE A 167 16.82 -4.14 -0.82
C PHE A 167 17.34 -5.49 -0.31
N ASN A 168 18.16 -5.51 0.75
CA ASN A 168 18.61 -6.76 1.36
C ASN A 168 17.44 -7.63 1.82
N GLN A 169 16.43 -7.02 2.44
CA GLN A 169 15.28 -7.74 2.97
C GLN A 169 14.27 -8.12 1.88
N LEU A 170 14.06 -7.29 0.85
CA LEU A 170 13.26 -7.68 -0.31
C LEU A 170 13.91 -8.84 -1.08
N GLU A 171 15.22 -8.78 -1.29
CA GLU A 171 15.96 -9.87 -1.95
C GLU A 171 15.96 -11.14 -1.09
N TYR A 172 15.94 -11.03 0.25
CA TYR A 172 15.71 -12.15 1.17
C TYR A 172 14.38 -12.85 0.88
N PHE A 173 13.27 -12.13 1.03
CA PHE A 173 11.92 -12.68 0.84
C PHE A 173 11.74 -13.24 -0.56
N ALA A 174 12.29 -12.56 -1.55
CA ALA A 174 12.24 -13.01 -2.93
C ALA A 174 12.97 -14.35 -3.13
N THR A 175 14.05 -14.64 -2.39
CA THR A 175 14.96 -15.79 -2.65
C THR A 175 14.80 -16.99 -1.71
N THR A 176 13.85 -16.95 -0.77
CA THR A 176 13.50 -18.12 0.04
C THR A 176 12.98 -19.28 -0.83
N ASP A 177 13.00 -20.49 -0.28
CA ASP A 177 12.53 -21.68 -1.00
C ASP A 177 11.02 -21.63 -1.27
N ASP A 178 10.26 -21.03 -0.34
CA ASP A 178 8.84 -20.73 -0.50
C ASP A 178 8.60 -19.22 -0.28
N PRO A 179 8.78 -18.37 -1.30
CA PRO A 179 8.58 -16.92 -1.20
C PRO A 179 7.13 -16.60 -0.87
N ARG A 180 6.93 -15.88 0.24
CA ARG A 180 5.63 -15.48 0.78
C ARG A 180 5.63 -14.00 1.13
N THR A 181 4.47 -13.36 1.01
CA THR A 181 4.29 -12.00 1.52
C THR A 181 4.38 -11.99 3.05
N PRO A 182 4.95 -10.94 3.66
CA PRO A 182 5.19 -10.87 5.09
C PRO A 182 3.90 -10.80 5.92
N ALA A 183 2.84 -10.16 5.42
CA ALA A 183 1.61 -9.94 6.19
C ALA A 183 0.71 -11.17 6.20
N LEU A 184 0.23 -11.64 5.04
CA LEU A 184 -0.72 -12.78 4.96
C LEU A 184 -0.07 -14.11 4.55
N GLY A 185 1.22 -14.12 4.22
CA GLY A 185 1.89 -15.37 3.83
C GLY A 185 1.49 -15.89 2.44
N CYS A 186 1.00 -15.02 1.55
CA CYS A 186 0.59 -15.39 0.20
C CYS A 186 1.81 -15.75 -0.65
N GLY A 187 1.80 -16.94 -1.25
CA GLY A 187 2.92 -17.46 -2.04
C GLY A 187 3.03 -16.86 -3.44
N ILE A 188 4.26 -16.76 -3.96
CA ILE A 188 4.49 -16.47 -5.39
C ILE A 188 4.12 -17.69 -6.24
N THR A 189 3.82 -17.47 -7.53
CA THR A 189 3.63 -18.57 -8.49
C THR A 189 4.85 -19.51 -8.53
N ASP A 190 4.60 -20.82 -8.61
CA ASP A 190 5.65 -21.84 -8.62
C ASP A 190 6.67 -21.64 -9.76
N ALA A 191 6.22 -21.07 -10.90
CA ALA A 191 7.08 -20.76 -12.04
C ALA A 191 8.19 -19.73 -11.74
N LEU A 192 8.05 -18.94 -10.68
CA LEU A 192 9.04 -17.94 -10.24
C LEU A 192 9.82 -18.37 -8.99
N LYS A 193 9.57 -19.57 -8.45
CA LYS A 193 10.36 -20.11 -7.34
C LYS A 193 11.77 -20.43 -7.81
N LYS A 194 12.73 -20.31 -6.89
CA LYS A 194 14.17 -20.45 -7.18
C LYS A 194 14.53 -21.82 -7.77
N ASN A 195 13.87 -22.88 -7.29
CA ASN A 195 14.08 -24.25 -7.79
C ASN A 195 13.62 -24.45 -9.24
N VAL A 196 12.76 -23.58 -9.77
CA VAL A 196 12.24 -23.63 -11.15
C VAL A 196 12.95 -22.61 -12.04
N ALA A 197 13.02 -21.35 -11.60
CA ALA A 197 13.55 -20.23 -12.40
C ALA A 197 15.04 -19.92 -12.16
N GLY A 198 15.70 -20.61 -11.23
CA GLY A 198 17.08 -20.33 -10.83
C GLY A 198 17.25 -18.89 -10.30
N ASP A 199 18.29 -18.22 -10.78
CA ASP A 199 18.59 -16.81 -10.49
C ASP A 199 17.86 -15.83 -11.46
N GLY A 200 17.00 -16.35 -12.35
CA GLY A 200 16.20 -15.55 -13.27
C GLY A 200 15.12 -14.71 -12.57
N PHE A 201 14.62 -13.69 -13.27
CA PHE A 201 13.45 -12.89 -12.87
C PHE A 201 13.55 -12.22 -11.48
N MET A 202 14.76 -11.97 -10.97
CA MET A 202 14.94 -11.40 -9.63
C MET A 202 14.22 -10.06 -9.45
N THR A 203 14.28 -9.18 -10.46
CA THR A 203 13.52 -7.91 -10.47
C THR A 203 12.02 -8.14 -10.29
N SER A 204 11.45 -9.10 -11.02
CA SER A 204 10.03 -9.44 -10.91
C SER A 204 9.67 -10.01 -9.54
N ARG A 205 10.54 -10.84 -8.95
CA ARG A 205 10.34 -11.42 -7.60
C ARG A 205 10.40 -10.35 -6.51
N VAL A 206 11.36 -9.42 -6.59
CA VAL A 206 11.47 -8.28 -5.66
C VAL A 206 10.25 -7.38 -5.75
N ASN A 207 9.81 -7.04 -6.97
CA ASN A 207 8.60 -6.23 -7.18
C ASN A 207 7.35 -6.95 -6.67
N TRP A 208 7.31 -8.28 -6.83
CA TRP A 208 6.21 -9.08 -6.32
C TRP A 208 6.09 -8.98 -4.80
N VAL A 209 7.20 -8.98 -4.04
CA VAL A 209 7.14 -8.87 -2.57
C VAL A 209 6.35 -7.62 -2.16
N VAL A 210 6.65 -6.45 -2.72
CA VAL A 210 5.97 -5.20 -2.35
C VAL A 210 4.55 -5.13 -2.91
N GLN A 211 4.38 -5.36 -4.21
CA GLN A 211 3.07 -5.21 -4.86
C GLN A 211 2.04 -6.22 -4.35
N SER A 212 2.47 -7.46 -4.12
CA SER A 212 1.63 -8.50 -3.53
C SER A 212 1.31 -8.16 -2.08
N SER A 213 2.24 -7.55 -1.33
CA SER A 213 1.94 -7.05 0.02
C SER A 213 0.93 -5.89 0.02
N GLY A 214 0.92 -5.03 -1.00
CA GLY A 214 -0.16 -4.03 -1.18
C GLY A 214 -1.54 -4.71 -1.36
N VAL A 215 -1.59 -5.85 -2.07
CA VAL A 215 -2.84 -6.63 -2.17
C VAL A 215 -3.24 -7.26 -0.84
N ASP A 216 -2.28 -7.71 -0.01
CA ASP A 216 -2.56 -8.16 1.35
C ASP A 216 -3.18 -7.04 2.20
N TYR A 217 -2.64 -5.82 2.07
CA TYR A 217 -3.15 -4.63 2.74
C TYR A 217 -4.61 -4.38 2.36
N LEU A 218 -4.91 -4.36 1.06
CA LEU A 218 -6.27 -4.22 0.55
C LEU A 218 -7.20 -5.29 1.13
N HIS A 219 -6.82 -6.56 1.08
CA HIS A 219 -7.66 -7.65 1.58
C HIS A 219 -7.96 -7.51 3.08
N MET A 220 -6.94 -7.20 3.89
CA MET A 220 -7.13 -6.99 5.33
C MET A 220 -8.01 -5.79 5.62
N LEU A 221 -7.87 -4.72 4.83
CA LEU A 221 -8.68 -3.51 4.95
C LEU A 221 -10.15 -3.78 4.61
N LEU A 222 -10.42 -4.47 3.49
CA LEU A 222 -11.78 -4.86 3.10
C LEU A 222 -12.44 -5.78 4.14
N VAL A 223 -11.71 -6.76 4.66
CA VAL A 223 -12.22 -7.68 5.70
C VAL A 223 -12.49 -6.94 7.01
N SER A 224 -11.61 -6.03 7.41
CA SER A 224 -11.77 -5.22 8.63
C SER A 224 -13.00 -4.32 8.55
N VAL A 225 -13.17 -3.61 7.43
CA VAL A 225 -14.34 -2.75 7.18
C VAL A 225 -15.61 -3.59 7.14
N TRP A 226 -15.60 -4.73 6.44
CA TRP A 226 -16.75 -5.64 6.39
C TRP A 226 -17.14 -6.16 7.77
N TYR A 227 -16.15 -6.53 8.60
CA TYR A 227 -16.38 -6.98 9.97
C TYR A 227 -17.02 -5.88 10.81
N LEU A 228 -16.47 -4.66 10.81
CA LEU A 228 -17.01 -3.53 11.55
C LEU A 228 -18.43 -3.17 11.08
N ALA A 229 -18.64 -3.12 9.77
CA ALA A 229 -19.96 -2.83 9.20
C ALA A 229 -21.01 -3.84 9.66
N ARG A 230 -20.67 -5.13 9.66
CA ARG A 230 -21.57 -6.19 10.11
C ARG A 230 -21.78 -6.16 11.62
N ARG A 231 -20.73 -5.93 12.42
CA ARG A 231 -20.79 -5.92 13.88
C ARG A 231 -21.59 -4.75 14.44
N TYR A 232 -21.52 -3.60 13.77
CA TYR A 232 -22.17 -2.37 14.21
C TYR A 232 -23.39 -2.00 13.35
N HIS A 233 -23.84 -2.88 12.44
CA HIS A 233 -24.99 -2.59 11.57
C HIS A 233 -24.84 -1.28 10.79
N ILE A 234 -23.66 -1.04 10.21
CA ILE A 234 -23.41 0.10 9.32
C ILE A 234 -23.80 -0.35 7.91
N ASP A 235 -24.82 0.27 7.32
CA ASP A 235 -25.22 -0.05 5.96
C ASP A 235 -24.20 0.55 4.99
N MET A 236 -23.47 -0.31 4.30
CA MET A 236 -22.50 0.10 3.30
C MET A 236 -22.24 -1.00 2.29
N ARG A 237 -22.04 -0.60 1.03
CA ARG A 237 -21.74 -1.50 -0.07
C ARG A 237 -20.41 -1.15 -0.69
N PHE A 238 -19.51 -2.14 -0.81
CA PHE A 238 -18.28 -1.97 -1.57
C PHE A 238 -18.60 -1.65 -3.04
N VAL A 239 -17.98 -0.59 -3.57
CA VAL A 239 -18.19 -0.12 -4.95
C VAL A 239 -16.99 -0.47 -5.79
N ILE A 240 -15.82 0.02 -5.38
CA ILE A 240 -14.60 -0.13 -6.15
C ILE A 240 -13.36 -0.02 -5.27
N SER A 241 -12.31 -0.72 -5.68
CA SER A 241 -10.94 -0.44 -5.26
C SER A 241 -10.09 -0.24 -6.51
N VAL A 242 -9.34 0.86 -6.56
CA VAL A 242 -8.45 1.20 -7.66
C VAL A 242 -7.13 1.66 -7.09
N HIS A 243 -6.05 0.95 -7.40
CA HIS A 243 -4.74 1.18 -6.78
C HIS A 243 -4.83 1.02 -5.24
N ASP A 244 -4.57 2.09 -4.51
CA ASP A 244 -4.60 2.28 -3.06
C ASP A 244 -5.90 2.96 -2.56
N GLU A 245 -6.85 3.22 -3.47
CA GLU A 245 -8.14 3.83 -3.18
C GLU A 245 -9.19 2.74 -2.92
N ILE A 246 -10.02 2.94 -1.89
CA ILE A 246 -11.22 2.12 -1.62
C ILE A 246 -12.44 3.02 -1.45
N ARG A 247 -13.56 2.62 -2.05
CA ARG A 247 -14.80 3.39 -2.03
C ARG A 247 -16.01 2.49 -1.79
N TYR A 248 -16.90 2.98 -0.93
CA TYR A 248 -18.16 2.36 -0.56
C TYR A 248 -19.30 3.31 -0.85
N MET A 249 -20.48 2.78 -1.15
CA MET A 249 -21.73 3.53 -1.20
C MET A 249 -22.46 3.30 0.11
N VAL A 250 -22.82 4.39 0.78
CA VAL A 250 -23.31 4.40 2.16
C VAL A 250 -24.53 5.34 2.22
N PRO A 251 -25.63 4.98 2.91
CA PRO A 251 -26.69 5.94 3.21
C PRO A 251 -26.15 7.15 3.98
N GLU A 252 -26.73 8.33 3.76
CA GLU A 252 -26.25 9.57 4.38
C GLU A 252 -26.18 9.52 5.91
N HIS A 253 -27.10 8.81 6.56
CA HIS A 253 -27.15 8.67 8.01
C HIS A 253 -25.99 7.85 8.60
N ASP A 254 -25.35 7.00 7.79
CA ASP A 254 -24.25 6.12 8.21
C ASP A 254 -22.88 6.59 7.73
N ALA A 255 -22.82 7.63 6.89
CA ALA A 255 -21.57 8.11 6.30
C ALA A 255 -20.47 8.39 7.33
N GLN A 256 -20.83 8.97 8.48
CA GLN A 256 -19.90 9.32 9.55
C GLN A 256 -19.34 8.08 10.27
N ARG A 257 -20.19 7.07 10.48
CA ARG A 257 -19.83 5.79 11.11
C ARG A 257 -18.97 4.95 10.17
N ALA A 258 -19.32 4.92 8.88
CA ALA A 258 -18.51 4.28 7.84
C ALA A 258 -17.11 4.93 7.75
N ALA A 259 -17.02 6.26 7.86
CA ALA A 259 -15.74 6.96 7.88
C ALA A 259 -14.88 6.57 9.09
N LEU A 260 -15.48 6.48 10.28
CA LEU A 260 -14.76 5.97 11.46
C LEU A 260 -14.33 4.51 11.30
N ALA A 261 -15.19 3.64 10.73
CA ALA A 261 -14.87 2.24 10.49
C ALA A 261 -13.66 2.08 9.54
N LEU A 262 -13.54 2.94 8.52
CA LEU A 262 -12.37 3.00 7.65
C LEU A 262 -11.12 3.39 8.43
N GLN A 263 -11.19 4.43 9.27
CA GLN A 263 -10.06 4.87 10.09
C GLN A 263 -9.55 3.76 11.02
N ILE A 264 -10.46 3.07 11.73
CA ILE A 264 -10.14 1.95 12.61
C ILE A 264 -9.53 0.80 11.81
N SER A 265 -10.10 0.48 10.65
CA SER A 265 -9.61 -0.60 9.79
C SER A 265 -8.18 -0.34 9.31
N ASN A 266 -7.87 0.89 8.90
CA ASN A 266 -6.50 1.25 8.50
C ASN A 266 -5.51 1.10 9.66
N LEU A 267 -5.89 1.53 10.86
CA LEU A 267 -5.09 1.34 12.06
C LEU A 267 -4.80 -0.15 12.32
N TRP A 268 -5.83 -0.99 12.25
CA TRP A 268 -5.67 -2.44 12.44
C TRP A 268 -4.76 -3.08 11.40
N VAL A 269 -4.93 -2.71 10.12
CA VAL A 269 -4.09 -3.23 9.04
C VAL A 269 -2.64 -2.82 9.24
N ARG A 270 -2.38 -1.53 9.51
CA ARG A 270 -1.02 -1.01 9.76
C ARG A 270 -0.39 -1.71 10.97
N ALA A 271 -1.12 -1.88 12.07
CA ALA A 271 -0.63 -2.55 13.27
C ALA A 271 -0.29 -4.03 13.01
N MET A 272 -1.16 -4.74 12.30
CA MET A 272 -0.94 -6.14 11.95
C MET A 272 0.28 -6.32 11.03
N PHE A 273 0.48 -5.42 10.06
CA PHE A 273 1.70 -5.42 9.23
C PHE A 273 2.96 -5.20 10.06
N SER A 274 2.97 -4.24 10.99
CA SER A 274 4.09 -4.00 11.90
C SER A 274 4.40 -5.24 12.74
N SER A 275 3.38 -5.81 13.38
CA SER A 275 3.52 -6.98 14.26
C SER A 275 4.02 -8.21 13.48
N ARG A 276 3.52 -8.45 12.26
CA ARG A 276 4.00 -9.54 11.38
C ARG A 276 5.47 -9.41 10.99
N LEU A 277 6.00 -8.19 11.00
CA LEU A 277 7.42 -7.90 10.77
C LEU A 277 8.22 -7.76 12.07
N GLY A 278 7.62 -8.09 13.22
CA GLY A 278 8.27 -8.10 14.53
C GLY A 278 8.43 -6.71 15.16
N ILE A 279 7.60 -5.74 14.76
CA ILE A 279 7.57 -4.39 15.32
C ILE A 279 6.23 -4.23 16.08
N GLU A 280 6.31 -4.07 17.40
CA GLU A 280 5.14 -4.13 18.31
C GLU A 280 4.50 -2.77 18.60
N ASP A 281 4.95 -1.71 17.93
CA ASP A 281 4.36 -0.38 17.99
C ASP A 281 3.96 0.14 16.60
N LEU A 282 3.22 1.24 16.57
CA LEU A 282 2.82 1.90 15.33
C LEU A 282 2.86 3.43 15.50
N PRO A 283 3.59 4.16 14.65
CA PRO A 283 3.60 5.61 14.67
C PRO A 283 2.23 6.19 14.34
N GLN A 284 1.79 7.19 15.11
CA GLN A 284 0.51 7.86 14.89
C GLN A 284 0.40 8.46 13.47
N SER A 285 1.52 8.91 12.89
CA SER A 285 1.55 9.55 11.56
C SER A 285 1.11 8.65 10.40
N VAL A 286 1.13 7.32 10.58
CA VAL A 286 0.70 6.35 9.55
C VAL A 286 -0.55 5.55 9.96
N ALA A 287 -0.99 5.71 11.20
CA ALA A 287 -2.07 4.92 11.79
C ALA A 287 -3.43 5.21 11.16
N PHE A 288 -3.68 6.46 10.81
CA PHE A 288 -4.95 6.93 10.27
C PHE A 288 -4.77 7.38 8.82
N PHE A 289 -5.85 7.32 8.03
CA PHE A 289 -5.91 8.00 6.76
C PHE A 289 -5.76 9.51 6.98
N SER A 290 -5.07 10.21 6.07
CA SER A 290 -5.01 11.67 6.09
C SER A 290 -6.42 12.29 6.15
N ALA A 291 -7.35 11.73 5.36
CA ALA A 291 -8.77 12.00 5.44
C ALA A 291 -9.58 10.84 4.86
N VAL A 292 -10.86 10.78 5.24
CA VAL A 292 -11.88 9.97 4.55
C VAL A 292 -12.77 10.91 3.75
N ASP A 293 -12.89 10.65 2.47
CA ASP A 293 -13.68 11.41 1.52
C ASP A 293 -15.15 10.97 1.55
N VAL A 294 -16.06 11.94 1.54
CA VAL A 294 -17.50 11.75 1.46
C VAL A 294 -18.09 12.64 0.37
N ASP A 295 -18.68 12.03 -0.65
CA ASP A 295 -19.08 12.76 -1.86
C ASP A 295 -20.32 12.14 -2.53
N HIS A 296 -21.00 12.90 -3.40
CA HIS A 296 -22.05 12.36 -4.26
C HIS A 296 -21.51 11.78 -5.58
N VAL A 297 -20.25 12.08 -5.92
CA VAL A 297 -19.60 11.60 -7.14
C VAL A 297 -18.29 10.87 -6.84
N LEU A 298 -17.89 9.96 -7.71
CA LEU A 298 -16.59 9.31 -7.60
C LEU A 298 -15.50 10.23 -8.17
N ARG A 299 -14.62 10.78 -7.34
CA ARG A 299 -13.45 11.55 -7.79
C ARG A 299 -12.28 11.40 -6.82
N LYS A 300 -11.11 11.81 -7.28
CA LYS A 300 -9.88 11.69 -6.48
C LYS A 300 -9.90 12.60 -5.25
N GLU A 301 -10.12 13.89 -5.47
CA GLU A 301 -10.16 14.90 -4.41
C GLU A 301 -11.56 15.52 -4.40
N VAL A 302 -12.17 15.64 -3.22
CA VAL A 302 -13.56 16.11 -3.11
C VAL A 302 -13.73 17.57 -3.48
N ASP A 303 -12.66 18.37 -3.52
CA ASP A 303 -12.71 19.79 -3.90
C ASP A 303 -12.53 20.00 -5.41
N MET A 304 -12.20 18.95 -6.16
CA MET A 304 -11.91 19.06 -7.58
C MET A 304 -13.19 19.36 -8.37
N PRO A 305 -13.30 20.51 -9.06
CA PRO A 305 -14.54 20.91 -9.73
C PRO A 305 -14.86 20.08 -10.98
N CYS A 306 -13.95 19.20 -11.42
CA CYS A 306 -14.11 18.29 -12.56
C CYS A 306 -14.56 18.96 -13.87
N VAL A 307 -14.11 20.21 -14.10
CA VAL A 307 -14.39 20.94 -15.34
C VAL A 307 -13.52 20.41 -16.49
N THR A 308 -14.15 19.97 -17.57
CA THR A 308 -13.53 19.48 -18.81
C THR A 308 -14.29 19.99 -20.04
N PRO A 309 -13.81 19.78 -21.28
CA PRO A 309 -14.52 20.25 -22.48
C PRO A 309 -15.95 19.68 -22.61
N THR A 310 -16.20 18.50 -22.03
CA THR A 310 -17.50 17.80 -22.06
C THR A 310 -18.32 17.97 -20.78
N ASN A 311 -17.73 18.51 -19.70
CA ASN A 311 -18.42 18.89 -18.47
C ASN A 311 -18.01 20.31 -18.06
N PRO A 312 -18.65 21.36 -18.61
CA PRO A 312 -18.27 22.74 -18.34
C PRO A 312 -18.69 23.22 -16.95
N ASP A 313 -19.75 22.62 -16.38
CA ASP A 313 -20.32 23.02 -15.11
C ASP A 313 -19.52 22.39 -13.94
N PRO A 314 -19.04 23.20 -12.99
CA PRO A 314 -18.26 22.70 -11.87
C PRO A 314 -19.13 21.86 -10.93
N ILE A 315 -18.61 20.69 -10.54
CA ILE A 315 -19.24 19.85 -9.52
C ILE A 315 -18.93 20.44 -8.13
N ALA A 316 -19.97 20.68 -7.34
CA ALA A 316 -19.84 21.18 -5.97
C ALA A 316 -18.92 20.28 -5.13
N PRO A 317 -18.14 20.85 -4.19
CA PRO A 317 -17.21 20.07 -3.38
C PRO A 317 -17.93 19.09 -2.45
N GLY A 318 -17.29 17.95 -2.20
CA GLY A 318 -17.68 17.01 -1.14
C GLY A 318 -17.05 17.39 0.20
N GLU A 319 -16.99 16.42 1.10
CA GLU A 319 -16.48 16.57 2.46
C GLU A 319 -15.28 15.63 2.68
N CYS A 320 -14.31 16.05 3.49
CA CYS A 320 -13.20 15.22 3.93
C CYS A 320 -13.15 15.22 5.46
N PHE A 321 -13.10 14.04 6.07
CA PHE A 321 -13.06 13.90 7.52
C PHE A 321 -11.71 13.36 8.00
N THR A 322 -11.02 14.14 8.83
CA THR A 322 -9.85 13.66 9.55
C THR A 322 -10.26 12.73 10.69
N ILE A 323 -9.30 12.01 11.30
CA ILE A 323 -9.59 11.23 12.50
C ILE A 323 -10.24 12.10 13.60
N SER A 324 -9.78 13.32 13.81
CA SER A 324 -10.34 14.26 14.80
C SER A 324 -11.80 14.63 14.49
N ASP A 325 -12.15 14.80 13.22
CA ASP A 325 -13.52 15.09 12.80
C ASP A 325 -14.41 13.87 13.01
N THR A 326 -13.96 12.68 12.57
CA THR A 326 -14.72 11.44 12.75
C THR A 326 -15.01 11.16 14.23
N LEU A 327 -14.04 11.36 15.13
CA LEU A 327 -14.26 11.19 16.58
C LEU A 327 -15.31 12.16 17.13
N ARG A 328 -15.30 13.42 16.69
CA ARG A 328 -16.28 14.43 17.11
C ARG A 328 -17.69 14.07 16.63
N MET A 329 -17.80 13.63 15.38
CA MET A 329 -19.07 13.30 14.73
C MET A 329 -19.69 12.01 15.26
N THR A 330 -18.86 11.09 15.78
CA THR A 330 -19.29 9.79 16.30
C THR A 330 -19.32 9.73 17.84
N ASN A 331 -19.55 10.87 18.50
CA ASN A 331 -19.67 10.95 19.96
C ASN A 331 -18.49 10.31 20.72
N GLY A 332 -17.26 10.65 20.30
CA GLY A 332 -16.03 10.14 20.90
C GLY A 332 -15.54 8.81 20.32
N GLY A 333 -15.93 8.46 19.09
CA GLY A 333 -15.46 7.24 18.42
C GLY A 333 -16.38 6.03 18.58
N LYS A 334 -17.67 6.23 18.80
CA LYS A 334 -18.65 5.15 18.92
C LYS A 334 -19.19 4.77 17.54
N LEU A 335 -19.07 3.48 17.20
CA LEU A 335 -19.67 2.93 15.99
C LEU A 335 -21.12 2.51 16.20
N ASP A 336 -21.61 2.32 17.43
CA ASP A 336 -23.00 1.96 17.69
C ASP A 336 -23.97 3.04 17.20
N HIS A 337 -25.17 2.64 16.75
CA HIS A 337 -26.23 3.64 16.61
C HIS A 337 -26.59 4.20 17.99
N VAL A 338 -27.01 5.47 18.01
CA VAL A 338 -27.43 6.16 19.24
C VAL A 338 -28.58 5.43 19.97
N GLY A 339 -29.27 4.49 19.31
CA GLY A 339 -30.31 3.63 19.88
C GLY A 339 -29.92 2.18 20.21
N ASP A 340 -28.71 1.73 19.85
CA ASP A 340 -28.28 0.31 19.98
C ASP A 340 -27.53 0.00 21.28
N LEU A 341 -27.59 0.89 22.28
CA LEU A 341 -27.06 0.66 23.64
C LEU A 341 -27.91 -0.37 24.42
N VAL A 342 -28.31 -1.46 23.78
CA VAL A 342 -28.82 -2.66 24.44
C VAL A 342 -27.64 -3.61 24.52
N GLU A 343 -27.17 -3.88 25.74
CA GLU A 343 -26.26 -4.97 26.05
C GLU A 343 -26.79 -6.26 25.42
N SER A 344 -26.29 -6.60 24.23
CA SER A 344 -26.45 -7.92 23.67
C SER A 344 -25.10 -8.59 23.79
N ASP A 345 -24.99 -9.43 24.82
CA ASP A 345 -23.97 -10.45 24.93
C ASP A 345 -24.04 -11.33 23.69
N PHE A 346 -23.20 -11.00 22.70
CA PHE A 346 -23.02 -11.83 21.53
C PHE A 346 -22.22 -13.06 21.96
N THR A 347 -22.93 -14.08 22.42
CA THR A 347 -22.38 -15.43 22.52
C THR A 347 -22.06 -15.88 21.09
N LEU A 348 -20.79 -15.84 20.72
CA LEU A 348 -20.29 -16.58 19.57
C LEU A 348 -20.80 -18.01 19.71
N SER A 349 -21.64 -18.48 18.78
CA SER A 349 -21.95 -19.89 18.71
C SER A 349 -20.62 -20.65 18.60
N ASN A 350 -20.29 -21.42 19.63
CA ASN A 350 -19.02 -22.13 19.86
C ASN A 350 -18.72 -23.26 18.85
N ASN A 351 -19.09 -23.09 17.58
CA ASN A 351 -18.69 -24.00 16.50
C ASN A 351 -17.38 -23.57 15.81
N HIS A 352 -16.70 -22.55 16.30
CA HIS A 352 -15.31 -22.29 15.92
C HIS A 352 -14.38 -22.92 16.94
N ARG A 353 -13.57 -23.88 16.48
CA ARG A 353 -12.38 -24.31 17.23
C ARG A 353 -11.60 -23.04 17.61
N PRO A 354 -11.21 -22.87 18.88
CA PRO A 354 -10.38 -21.74 19.28
C PRO A 354 -9.13 -21.70 18.38
N PHE A 355 -8.76 -20.50 17.94
CA PHE A 355 -7.54 -20.26 17.20
C PHE A 355 -6.37 -20.84 18.01
N ASP A 356 -5.70 -21.85 17.45
CA ASP A 356 -4.57 -22.52 18.07
C ASP A 356 -3.28 -21.74 17.75
N PRO A 357 -2.66 -21.04 18.72
CA PRO A 357 -1.41 -20.33 18.49
C PRO A 357 -0.23 -21.25 18.11
N GLN A 358 -0.35 -22.59 18.24
CA GLN A 358 0.66 -23.54 17.76
C GLN A 358 0.68 -23.70 16.23
N LEU A 359 -0.37 -23.28 15.51
CA LEU A 359 -0.35 -23.25 14.03
C LEU A 359 0.64 -22.24 13.46
N LEU A 360 1.13 -21.29 14.27
CA LEU A 360 2.18 -20.33 13.89
C LEU A 360 3.60 -20.85 14.15
N SER A 361 3.78 -21.95 14.89
CA SER A 361 5.09 -22.48 15.28
C SER A 361 5.48 -23.79 14.59
N ALA A 362 4.71 -24.24 13.60
CA ALA A 362 5.00 -25.48 12.89
C ALA A 362 6.34 -25.39 12.14
N THR A 363 7.37 -26.00 12.71
CA THR A 363 8.62 -26.29 12.02
C THR A 363 8.34 -27.29 10.88
N PRO A 364 9.15 -27.30 9.79
CA PRO A 364 8.89 -28.11 8.59
C PRO A 364 8.68 -29.62 8.84
N THR A 365 9.11 -30.12 9.99
CA THR A 365 8.98 -31.51 10.42
C THR A 365 7.54 -31.89 10.77
N ALA A 366 6.71 -30.96 11.27
CA ALA A 366 5.33 -31.25 11.68
C ALA A 366 4.41 -31.51 10.48
N ILE A 367 4.63 -30.80 9.36
CA ILE A 367 3.80 -30.90 8.15
C ILE A 367 3.96 -32.26 7.45
N LYS A 368 5.15 -32.89 7.52
CA LYS A 368 5.37 -34.21 6.91
C LYS A 368 4.62 -35.35 7.59
N SER A 369 4.31 -35.23 8.88
CA SER A 369 3.55 -36.26 9.62
C SER A 369 2.05 -36.20 9.36
N ALA A 370 1.50 -35.03 9.05
CA ALA A 370 0.06 -34.87 8.80
C ALA A 370 -0.37 -35.34 7.41
N VAL A 371 0.55 -35.40 6.44
CA VAL A 371 0.26 -35.83 5.06
C VAL A 371 0.35 -37.36 4.90
N SER A 372 1.01 -38.07 5.82
CA SER A 372 1.05 -39.55 5.78
C SER A 372 -0.19 -40.22 6.36
N ASP A 373 -0.92 -39.53 7.24
CA ASP A 373 -2.10 -40.07 7.91
C ASP A 373 -3.35 -39.45 7.29
N GLY A 374 -3.85 -40.08 6.23
CA GLY A 374 -4.92 -39.57 5.36
C GLY A 374 -6.24 -39.24 6.07
N ASN A 375 -6.35 -38.02 6.59
CA ASN A 375 -7.59 -37.45 7.11
C ASN A 375 -8.10 -36.36 6.14
N PRO A 376 -9.26 -36.55 5.47
CA PRO A 376 -9.66 -35.72 4.34
C PRO A 376 -10.40 -34.41 4.70
N ASP A 377 -10.50 -34.05 5.98
CA ASP A 377 -11.11 -32.79 6.40
C ASP A 377 -10.06 -31.81 6.96
N TYR A 378 -9.22 -31.24 6.08
CA TYR A 378 -8.45 -30.00 6.30
C TYR A 378 -8.11 -29.27 5.01
#